data_AF-A0AAU0X895-F1
#
_entry.id   AF-A0AAU0X895-F1
#
_cell.length_a   1.000
_cell.length_b   1.000
_cell.length_c   1.000
_cell.angle_alpha   90.00
_cell.angle_beta   90.00
_cell.angle_gamma   90.00
#
_symmetry.space_group_name_H-M   'P 1'
#
loop_
_entity.id
_entity.type
_entity.pdbx_description
1 polymer ?
#
loop_
_entity_poly.entity_id
_entity_poly.type
_entity_poly.pdbx_seq_one_letter_code
_entity_poly.pdbx_strand_id
1 'polypeptide(L)'
;MSKAAAPGRKVLSGIETSGGHSVEYRFAHAQKGNRHLVVVFANFSAHQDYGWSNGVFDKLRANILWIRDKFEGNRTYYLCKGMDFSVEQSVITLISKVMKSLDLSPDSVTLWGGSKGGSAALYFGLKYGFRNIVAITPQFAIGSYVRDVHPGVARFMLGEAVPEENVRMVDALIPDLVASGAGRSANIYLMSSAQDEQYPTQIEPYLRLFSSHESFNFVFSDSPHIADHTQVAGRNVPLLMGIANMLIDGIAPRIGMVRNGFEEPGRDRSRIDAYLESTSVVRGAEFPAPVVTAPLFQSEVSRESVWFTGVAPGAVRVSVWEHGKFLGQTDVAPDGNWSWELGRPWSKGKHPVKVFSVDTNGFQSQRAEVLFTAVDGAAPVSPAAAPAGGLSHDAASGVLSPAAYEQVMGPQVVFTGVAAGAVQVGFREQGTPLGSAAVGQDGRWSWDAGWEWTSGAHVVDVVVLDAFGGESPIAQVPFSVMGVTAGASAGGYYGGSY
;
A
#
# COMPACT_ATOMS: atom_id res chain seq x y z
N MET A 1 12.27 -11.63 3.55
CA MET A 1 12.95 -10.99 2.41
C MET A 1 11.90 -10.55 1.41
N SER A 2 11.75 -9.25 1.21
CA SER A 2 10.91 -8.69 0.14
C SER A 2 11.48 -9.16 -1.20
N LYS A 3 10.71 -9.91 -1.98
CA LYS A 3 11.06 -10.17 -3.39
C LYS A 3 11.15 -8.80 -4.06
N ALA A 4 12.33 -8.46 -4.58
CA ALA A 4 12.48 -7.32 -5.48
C ALA A 4 11.38 -7.40 -6.54
N ALA A 5 10.69 -6.28 -6.79
CA ALA A 5 9.63 -6.21 -7.78
C ALA A 5 10.14 -6.80 -9.09
N ALA A 6 9.38 -7.75 -9.67
CA ALA A 6 9.74 -8.32 -10.96
C ALA A 6 9.90 -7.17 -11.96
N PRO A 7 10.99 -7.15 -12.77
CA PRO A 7 11.17 -6.10 -13.75
C PRO A 7 9.96 -6.10 -14.69
N GLY A 8 9.41 -4.90 -14.93
CA GLY A 8 8.28 -4.70 -15.83
C GLY A 8 8.57 -5.20 -17.24
N ARG A 9 7.54 -5.17 -18.09
CA ARG A 9 7.66 -5.63 -19.47
C ARG A 9 8.75 -4.83 -20.21
N LYS A 10 9.61 -5.49 -20.99
CA LYS A 10 10.61 -4.79 -21.82
C LYS A 10 9.89 -3.93 -22.87
N VAL A 11 10.13 -2.62 -22.83
CA VAL A 11 9.58 -1.65 -23.77
C VAL A 11 10.69 -1.17 -24.71
N LEU A 12 10.39 -1.18 -26.01
CA LEU A 12 11.21 -0.65 -27.09
C LEU A 12 10.65 0.72 -27.50
N SER A 13 11.51 1.62 -27.94
CA SER A 13 11.13 2.91 -28.53
C SER A 13 11.56 2.94 -30.00
N GLY A 14 10.77 3.59 -30.85
CA GLY A 14 11.07 3.72 -32.27
C GLY A 14 10.44 4.95 -32.89
N ILE A 15 10.88 5.24 -34.12
CA ILE A 15 10.31 6.30 -34.97
C ILE A 15 10.06 5.67 -36.34
N GLU A 16 8.82 5.73 -36.82
CA GLU A 16 8.46 5.31 -38.18
C GLU A 16 8.46 6.53 -39.12
N THR A 17 9.19 6.43 -40.24
CA THR A 17 9.49 7.56 -41.12
C THR A 17 9.06 7.35 -42.58
N SER A 18 8.38 6.24 -42.89
CA SER A 18 7.91 5.98 -44.27
C SER A 18 6.64 6.74 -44.65
N GLY A 19 5.96 7.38 -43.70
CA GLY A 19 4.84 8.29 -43.97
C GLY A 19 5.32 9.69 -44.36
N GLY A 20 4.38 10.59 -44.62
CA GLY A 20 4.68 12.01 -44.83
C GLY A 20 5.24 12.70 -43.57
N HIS A 21 5.00 12.10 -42.39
CA HIS A 21 5.47 12.58 -41.09
C HIS A 21 6.12 11.45 -40.29
N SER A 22 7.09 11.80 -39.46
CA SER A 22 7.68 10.87 -38.50
C SER A 22 6.73 10.61 -37.34
N VAL A 23 6.54 9.33 -36.97
CA VAL A 23 5.66 8.92 -35.87
C VAL A 23 6.48 8.26 -34.76
N GLU A 24 6.54 8.90 -33.60
CA GLU A 24 7.16 8.34 -32.39
C GLU A 24 6.26 7.25 -31.77
N TYR A 25 6.83 6.08 -31.47
CA TYR A 25 6.11 4.96 -30.86
C TYR A 25 6.92 4.23 -29.79
N ARG A 26 6.19 3.52 -28.92
CA ARG A 26 6.74 2.48 -28.04
C ARG A 26 6.10 1.15 -28.36
N PHE A 27 6.85 0.08 -28.18
CA PHE A 27 6.37 -1.27 -28.42
C PHE A 27 6.81 -2.23 -27.32
N ALA A 28 5.93 -3.15 -26.94
CA ALA A 28 6.28 -4.26 -26.10
C ALA A 28 5.75 -5.56 -26.70
N HIS A 29 6.55 -6.63 -26.66
CA HIS A 29 6.15 -7.96 -27.15
C HIS A 29 5.21 -8.67 -26.18
N ALA A 30 4.22 -9.37 -26.74
CA ALA A 30 3.33 -10.26 -26.02
C ALA A 30 4.09 -11.17 -25.04
N GLN A 31 3.56 -11.34 -23.83
CA GLN A 31 4.09 -12.32 -22.88
C GLN A 31 3.50 -13.69 -23.21
N LYS A 32 4.37 -14.69 -23.38
CA LYS A 32 3.97 -16.09 -23.62
C LYS A 32 3.13 -16.31 -24.90
N GLY A 33 3.37 -15.51 -25.94
CA GLY A 33 3.01 -15.86 -27.33
C GLY A 33 1.57 -15.60 -27.79
N ASN A 34 0.76 -14.78 -27.09
CA ASN A 34 -0.54 -14.37 -27.64
C ASN A 34 -0.33 -13.43 -28.85
N ARG A 35 -1.11 -13.64 -29.91
CA ARG A 35 -0.97 -12.95 -31.21
C ARG A 35 -1.75 -11.64 -31.31
N HIS A 36 -2.49 -11.22 -30.28
CA HIS A 36 -3.26 -9.99 -30.33
C HIS A 36 -2.37 -8.74 -30.28
N LEU A 37 -2.80 -7.65 -30.90
CA LEU A 37 -2.15 -6.34 -30.82
C LEU A 37 -3.11 -5.32 -30.22
N VAL A 38 -2.67 -4.64 -29.16
CA VAL A 38 -3.36 -3.47 -28.62
C VAL A 38 -2.62 -2.22 -29.10
N VAL A 39 -3.30 -1.37 -29.87
CA VAL A 39 -2.79 -0.07 -30.31
C VAL A 39 -3.37 1.00 -29.39
N VAL A 40 -2.48 1.75 -28.75
CA VAL A 40 -2.83 2.70 -27.70
C VAL A 40 -2.52 4.10 -28.17
N PHE A 41 -3.54 4.95 -28.18
CA PHE A 41 -3.41 6.37 -28.49
C PHE A 41 -3.30 7.19 -27.21
N ALA A 42 -2.22 7.95 -27.07
CA ALA A 42 -2.01 8.88 -25.96
C ALA A 42 -3.10 9.97 -25.87
N ASN A 43 -3.49 10.31 -24.63
CA ASN A 43 -4.39 11.40 -24.29
C ASN A 43 -3.66 12.76 -24.20
N PHE A 44 -4.36 13.84 -23.84
CA PHE A 44 -3.78 15.18 -23.73
C PHE A 44 -2.82 15.36 -22.55
N SER A 45 -3.04 14.67 -21.43
CA SER A 45 -2.23 14.77 -20.21
C SER A 45 -0.87 14.09 -20.33
N ALA A 46 -0.70 13.18 -21.30
CA ALA A 46 0.56 12.53 -21.63
C ALA A 46 1.42 13.34 -22.61
N HIS A 47 1.57 14.66 -22.44
CA HIS A 47 2.35 15.50 -23.38
C HIS A 47 3.80 15.01 -23.58
N GLN A 48 4.38 14.41 -22.54
CA GLN A 48 5.72 13.82 -22.56
C GLN A 48 5.75 12.28 -22.65
N ASP A 49 4.60 11.61 -22.66
CA ASP A 49 4.50 10.16 -22.55
C ASP A 49 3.54 9.56 -23.59
N TYR A 50 3.32 8.25 -23.50
CA TYR A 50 2.64 7.46 -24.54
C TYR A 50 1.19 7.10 -24.18
N GLY A 51 0.69 7.56 -23.02
CA GLY A 51 -0.65 7.28 -22.48
C GLY A 51 -0.81 5.80 -22.12
N TRP A 52 -1.34 5.48 -20.93
CA TRP A 52 -1.46 4.09 -20.46
C TRP A 52 -0.14 3.29 -20.45
N SER A 53 1.00 3.97 -20.50
CA SER A 53 2.37 3.41 -20.45
C SER A 53 2.92 3.31 -19.01
N ASN A 54 2.05 3.43 -17.99
CA ASN A 54 2.39 3.44 -16.56
C ASN A 54 2.39 2.03 -15.92
N GLY A 55 2.51 0.97 -16.73
CA GLY A 55 2.52 -0.41 -16.27
C GLY A 55 1.14 -1.06 -16.12
N VAL A 56 0.04 -0.33 -16.33
CA VAL A 56 -1.34 -0.90 -16.29
C VAL A 56 -1.52 -2.08 -17.25
N PHE A 57 -0.81 -2.07 -18.37
CA PHE A 57 -0.84 -3.15 -19.37
C PHE A 57 0.24 -4.22 -19.20
N ASP A 58 1.08 -4.17 -18.16
CA ASP A 58 2.20 -5.10 -18.00
C ASP A 58 1.77 -6.57 -17.86
N LYS A 59 0.56 -6.79 -17.35
CA LYS A 59 -0.03 -8.11 -17.19
C LYS A 59 -0.83 -8.58 -18.41
N LEU A 60 -1.04 -7.72 -19.42
CA LEU A 60 -1.73 -8.12 -20.64
C LEU A 60 -0.83 -9.04 -21.48
N ARG A 61 -1.42 -10.13 -21.98
CA ARG A 61 -0.71 -11.14 -22.77
C ARG A 61 -0.47 -10.71 -24.22
N ALA A 62 -1.10 -9.65 -24.71
CA ALA A 62 -1.01 -9.16 -26.09
C ALA A 62 0.25 -8.34 -26.37
N ASN A 63 0.61 -8.16 -27.65
CA ASN A 63 1.52 -7.11 -28.11
C ASN A 63 0.92 -5.74 -27.85
N ILE A 64 1.74 -4.74 -27.53
CA ILE A 64 1.24 -3.39 -27.27
C ILE A 64 2.08 -2.39 -28.07
N LEU A 65 1.39 -1.60 -28.88
CA LEU A 65 1.94 -0.47 -29.62
C LEU A 65 1.36 0.81 -29.05
N TRP A 66 2.18 1.64 -28.44
CA TRP A 66 1.76 2.98 -28.04
C TRP A 66 2.22 4.01 -29.06
N ILE A 67 1.32 4.90 -29.45
CA ILE A 67 1.58 5.96 -30.42
C ILE A 67 1.44 7.31 -29.73
N ARG A 68 2.47 8.13 -29.87
CA ARG A 68 2.50 9.48 -29.32
C ARG A 68 2.00 10.48 -30.35
N ASP A 69 1.14 11.42 -29.93
CA ASP A 69 0.70 12.54 -30.78
C ASP A 69 1.65 13.73 -30.61
N LYS A 70 2.75 13.69 -31.35
CA LYS A 70 3.73 14.76 -31.36
C LYS A 70 4.27 14.97 -32.77
N PHE A 71 3.72 15.96 -33.45
CA PHE A 71 4.09 16.33 -34.81
C PHE A 71 4.57 17.78 -34.78
N GLU A 72 5.85 17.99 -35.09
CA GLU A 72 6.53 19.28 -34.98
C GLU A 72 6.36 19.95 -33.59
N GLY A 73 6.39 19.13 -32.53
CA GLY A 73 6.27 19.60 -31.16
C GLY A 73 4.83 19.90 -30.70
N ASN A 74 3.83 19.65 -31.54
CA ASN A 74 2.42 19.91 -31.21
C ASN A 74 1.54 18.67 -31.42
N ARG A 75 0.28 18.76 -30.97
CA ARG A 75 -0.73 17.70 -31.04
C ARG A 75 -1.63 17.92 -32.24
N THR A 76 -2.08 16.82 -32.84
CA THR A 76 -2.84 16.81 -34.10
C THR A 76 -4.12 15.99 -34.03
N TYR A 77 -4.44 15.46 -32.84
CA TYR A 77 -5.47 14.42 -32.68
C TYR A 77 -5.17 13.16 -33.51
N TYR A 78 -3.92 12.98 -33.97
CA TYR A 78 -3.52 11.98 -34.96
C TYR A 78 -4.16 12.16 -36.35
N LEU A 79 -4.75 13.33 -36.62
CA LEU A 79 -5.54 13.60 -37.82
C LEU A 79 -4.80 14.49 -38.80
N CYS A 80 -4.55 15.75 -38.42
CA CYS A 80 -4.06 16.74 -39.36
C CYS A 80 -3.25 17.88 -38.72
N LYS A 81 -2.49 18.56 -39.57
CA LYS A 81 -1.82 19.84 -39.29
C LYS A 81 -2.20 20.81 -40.40
N GLY A 82 -2.78 21.96 -40.08
CA GLY A 82 -3.25 22.93 -41.06
C GLY A 82 -4.17 22.31 -42.12
N MET A 83 -5.05 21.39 -41.72
CA MET A 83 -5.91 20.56 -42.58
C MET A 83 -5.19 19.61 -43.55
N ASP A 84 -3.86 19.42 -43.41
CA ASP A 84 -3.14 18.35 -44.08
C ASP A 84 -3.28 17.03 -43.30
N PHE A 85 -4.04 16.10 -43.87
CA PHE A 85 -4.30 14.76 -43.32
C PHE A 85 -3.21 13.73 -43.64
N SER A 86 -2.05 14.14 -44.17
CA SER A 86 -0.88 13.25 -44.30
C SER A 86 -0.35 12.77 -42.93
N VAL A 87 -0.68 13.48 -41.84
CA VAL A 87 -0.46 13.04 -40.46
C VAL A 87 -1.22 11.74 -40.18
N GLU A 88 -2.53 11.71 -40.45
CA GLU A 88 -3.36 10.51 -40.34
C GLU A 88 -2.76 9.35 -41.15
N GLN A 89 -2.35 9.60 -42.40
CA GLN A 89 -1.76 8.58 -43.26
C GLN A 89 -0.47 8.00 -42.68
N SER A 90 0.33 8.82 -42.00
CA SER A 90 1.56 8.38 -41.35
C SER A 90 1.28 7.49 -40.13
N VAL A 91 0.24 7.83 -39.35
CA VAL A 91 -0.19 7.03 -38.18
C VAL A 91 -0.72 5.67 -38.60
N ILE A 92 -1.61 5.58 -39.60
CA ILE A 92 -2.09 4.27 -40.08
C ILE A 92 -0.98 3.46 -40.75
N THR A 93 0.02 4.12 -41.36
CA THR A 93 1.18 3.43 -41.95
C THR A 93 1.98 2.69 -40.88
N LEU A 94 2.27 3.35 -39.74
CA LEU A 94 2.89 2.70 -38.59
C LEU A 94 2.08 1.50 -38.10
N ILE A 95 0.78 1.70 -37.84
CA ILE A 95 -0.10 0.63 -37.32
C ILE A 95 -0.10 -0.56 -38.28
N SER A 96 -0.26 -0.30 -39.57
CA SER A 96 -0.31 -1.32 -40.62
C SER A 96 1.00 -2.10 -40.73
N LYS A 97 2.14 -1.43 -40.62
CA LYS A 97 3.46 -2.08 -40.66
C LYS A 97 3.71 -2.95 -39.44
N VAL A 98 3.39 -2.47 -38.24
CA VAL A 98 3.53 -3.25 -37.01
C VAL A 98 2.62 -4.47 -37.05
N MET A 99 1.35 -4.28 -37.42
CA MET A 99 0.38 -5.36 -37.59
C MET A 99 0.87 -6.42 -38.60
N LYS A 100 1.34 -6.01 -39.78
CA LYS A 100 1.90 -6.92 -40.80
C LYS A 100 3.16 -7.63 -40.33
N SER A 101 4.04 -6.93 -39.59
CA SER A 101 5.28 -7.52 -39.05
C SER A 101 5.03 -8.57 -37.97
N LEU A 102 3.85 -8.52 -37.32
CA LEU A 102 3.38 -9.53 -36.38
C LEU A 102 2.52 -10.62 -37.05
N ASP A 103 2.38 -10.58 -38.38
CA ASP A 103 1.52 -11.48 -39.16
C ASP A 103 0.06 -11.45 -38.66
N LEU A 104 -0.49 -10.25 -38.48
CA LEU A 104 -1.86 -10.05 -37.98
C LEU A 104 -2.78 -9.42 -39.03
N SER A 105 -4.08 -9.66 -38.87
CA SER A 105 -5.14 -8.95 -39.56
C SER A 105 -5.85 -7.95 -38.62
N PRO A 106 -6.66 -7.02 -39.15
CA PRO A 106 -7.46 -6.11 -38.32
C PRO A 106 -8.39 -6.81 -37.32
N ASP A 107 -8.72 -8.09 -37.51
CA ASP A 107 -9.51 -8.89 -36.57
C ASP A 107 -8.79 -9.20 -35.26
N SER A 108 -7.46 -9.20 -35.26
CA SER A 108 -6.61 -9.48 -34.09
C SER A 108 -6.06 -8.21 -33.43
N VAL A 109 -6.71 -7.07 -33.67
CA VAL A 109 -6.28 -5.75 -33.18
C VAL A 109 -7.37 -5.12 -32.34
N THR A 110 -6.95 -4.52 -31.21
CA THR A 110 -7.78 -3.60 -30.42
C THR A 110 -7.19 -2.20 -30.49
N LEU A 111 -7.98 -1.23 -30.95
CA LEU A 111 -7.66 0.18 -30.79
C LEU A 111 -8.15 0.67 -29.44
N TRP A 112 -7.30 1.39 -28.72
CA TRP A 112 -7.52 1.78 -27.33
C TRP A 112 -7.15 3.25 -27.11
N GLY A 113 -8.00 3.98 -26.40
CA GLY A 113 -7.61 5.28 -25.89
C GLY A 113 -8.66 5.95 -25.02
N GLY A 114 -8.21 6.99 -24.31
CA GLY A 114 -9.09 7.85 -23.51
C GLY A 114 -9.03 9.31 -23.95
N SER A 115 -10.13 10.05 -23.81
CA SER A 115 -10.23 11.45 -24.26
C SER A 115 -9.86 11.55 -25.75
N LYS A 116 -8.90 12.41 -26.11
CA LYS A 116 -8.30 12.49 -27.45
C LYS A 116 -7.93 11.12 -28.05
N GLY A 117 -7.37 10.23 -27.24
CA GLY A 117 -7.00 8.89 -27.69
C GLY A 117 -8.21 8.00 -27.98
N GLY A 118 -9.32 8.20 -27.26
CA GLY A 118 -10.58 7.52 -27.53
C GLY A 118 -11.19 7.96 -28.87
N SER A 119 -11.13 9.25 -29.18
CA SER A 119 -11.54 9.79 -30.48
C SER A 119 -10.72 9.17 -31.61
N ALA A 120 -9.40 9.05 -31.44
CA ALA A 120 -8.53 8.40 -32.41
C ALA A 120 -8.86 6.90 -32.55
N ALA A 121 -9.08 6.19 -31.45
CA ALA A 121 -9.48 4.78 -31.50
C ALA A 121 -10.79 4.58 -32.28
N LEU A 122 -11.79 5.44 -32.09
CA LEU A 122 -13.03 5.43 -32.88
C LEU A 122 -12.76 5.72 -34.35
N TYR A 123 -12.10 6.85 -34.64
CA TYR A 123 -11.85 7.29 -36.02
C TYR A 123 -11.09 6.24 -36.83
N PHE A 124 -9.92 5.81 -36.35
CA PHE A 124 -9.10 4.82 -37.06
C PHE A 124 -9.81 3.47 -37.12
N GLY A 125 -10.53 3.09 -36.06
CA GLY A 125 -11.21 1.80 -35.98
C GLY A 125 -12.31 1.67 -37.02
N LEU A 126 -13.14 2.69 -37.12
CA LEU A 126 -14.26 2.75 -38.07
C LEU A 126 -13.76 2.93 -39.50
N LYS A 127 -12.82 3.86 -39.73
CA LYS A 127 -12.31 4.18 -41.09
C LYS A 127 -11.51 3.05 -41.72
N TYR A 128 -10.72 2.33 -40.93
CA TYR A 128 -9.78 1.31 -41.42
C TYR A 128 -10.19 -0.13 -41.08
N GLY A 129 -11.37 -0.33 -40.50
CA GLY A 129 -11.96 -1.67 -40.33
C GLY A 129 -11.29 -2.53 -39.25
N PHE A 130 -10.81 -1.91 -38.16
CA PHE A 130 -10.29 -2.68 -37.02
C PHE A 130 -11.43 -3.26 -36.20
N ARG A 131 -11.27 -4.52 -35.78
CA ARG A 131 -12.38 -5.29 -35.21
C ARG A 131 -12.78 -4.87 -33.81
N ASN A 132 -11.85 -4.41 -32.99
CA ASN A 132 -12.14 -4.07 -31.60
C ASN A 132 -11.74 -2.62 -31.31
N ILE A 133 -12.66 -1.86 -30.73
CA ILE A 133 -12.48 -0.45 -30.42
C ILE A 133 -12.89 -0.22 -28.97
N VAL A 134 -11.96 0.26 -28.15
CA VAL A 134 -12.20 0.66 -26.76
C VAL A 134 -11.93 2.16 -26.64
N ALA A 135 -13.00 2.94 -26.52
CA ALA A 135 -12.96 4.40 -26.49
C ALA A 135 -13.52 4.91 -25.15
N ILE A 136 -12.66 5.54 -24.38
CA ILE A 136 -12.99 6.04 -23.03
C ILE A 136 -13.14 7.55 -23.13
N THR A 137 -14.31 8.07 -22.78
CA THR A 137 -14.65 9.50 -22.79
C THR A 137 -14.18 10.26 -24.05
N PRO A 138 -14.42 9.76 -25.28
CA PRO A 138 -13.93 10.41 -26.50
C PRO A 138 -14.66 11.72 -26.79
N GLN A 139 -13.96 12.65 -27.47
CA GLN A 139 -14.58 13.81 -28.11
C GLN A 139 -15.10 13.40 -29.50
N PHE A 140 -16.38 13.67 -29.80
CA PHE A 140 -16.95 13.48 -31.14
C PHE A 140 -16.84 14.75 -31.98
N ALA A 141 -17.11 15.92 -31.40
CA ALA A 141 -16.92 17.21 -32.04
C ALA A 141 -15.49 17.73 -31.77
N ILE A 142 -14.51 17.11 -32.44
CA ILE A 142 -13.08 17.37 -32.21
C ILE A 142 -12.71 18.82 -32.52
N GLY A 143 -13.19 19.38 -33.64
CA GLY A 143 -12.89 20.73 -34.10
C GLY A 143 -13.39 21.78 -33.12
N SER A 144 -14.66 21.69 -32.71
CA SER A 144 -15.25 22.56 -31.69
C SER A 144 -14.53 22.42 -30.36
N TYR A 145 -14.24 21.18 -29.92
CA TYR A 145 -13.50 20.95 -28.68
C TYR A 145 -12.11 21.58 -28.67
N VAL A 146 -11.31 21.41 -29.73
CA VAL A 146 -9.98 22.04 -29.77
C VAL A 146 -10.07 23.55 -29.86
N ARG A 147 -11.03 24.12 -30.61
CA ARG A 147 -11.23 25.58 -30.68
C ARG A 147 -11.48 26.15 -29.28
N ASP A 148 -12.37 25.52 -28.53
CA ASP A 148 -12.89 26.08 -27.28
C ASP A 148 -11.98 25.75 -26.07
N VAL A 149 -11.36 24.58 -26.05
CA VAL A 149 -10.57 24.07 -24.89
C VAL A 149 -9.06 24.15 -25.13
N HIS A 150 -8.61 24.04 -26.38
CA HIS A 150 -7.17 23.99 -26.74
C HIS A 150 -6.83 24.87 -27.93
N PRO A 151 -7.00 26.21 -27.87
CA PRO A 151 -6.92 27.11 -29.03
C PRO A 151 -5.55 27.08 -29.75
N GLY A 152 -4.46 26.77 -29.05
CA GLY A 152 -3.15 26.57 -29.69
C GLY A 152 -3.07 25.28 -30.54
N VAL A 153 -3.76 24.23 -30.13
CA VAL A 153 -3.92 22.99 -30.90
C VAL A 153 -4.87 23.23 -32.07
N ALA A 154 -5.96 23.99 -31.86
CA ALA A 154 -6.87 24.37 -32.94
C ALA A 154 -6.16 25.13 -34.06
N ARG A 155 -5.35 26.14 -33.74
CA ARG A 155 -4.57 26.89 -34.75
C ARG A 155 -3.61 26.00 -35.53
N PHE A 156 -2.97 25.06 -34.83
CA PHE A 156 -2.06 24.11 -35.46
C PHE A 156 -2.76 23.10 -36.37
N MET A 157 -3.93 22.59 -35.97
CA MET A 157 -4.69 21.60 -36.74
C MET A 157 -5.52 22.22 -37.86
N LEU A 158 -6.22 23.32 -37.57
CA LEU A 158 -7.28 23.89 -38.39
C LEU A 158 -6.82 25.14 -39.17
N GLY A 159 -5.55 25.54 -39.01
CA GLY A 159 -4.98 26.77 -39.57
C GLY A 159 -5.06 27.95 -38.60
N GLU A 160 -4.17 28.93 -38.77
CA GLU A 160 -3.96 30.00 -37.78
C GLU A 160 -5.22 30.83 -37.46
N ALA A 161 -6.10 31.02 -38.45
CA ALA A 161 -7.37 31.74 -38.29
C ALA A 161 -8.50 30.87 -37.73
N VAL A 162 -8.30 29.55 -37.59
CA VAL A 162 -9.30 28.55 -37.20
C VAL A 162 -10.64 28.76 -37.94
N PRO A 163 -10.68 28.69 -39.28
CA PRO A 163 -11.90 28.94 -40.04
C PRO A 163 -13.03 28.01 -39.61
N GLU A 164 -14.25 28.52 -39.48
CA GLU A 164 -15.40 27.75 -39.02
C GLU A 164 -15.72 26.55 -39.94
N GLU A 165 -15.38 26.66 -41.23
CA GLU A 165 -15.46 25.53 -42.16
C GLU A 165 -14.56 24.36 -41.74
N ASN A 166 -13.30 24.64 -41.36
CA ASN A 166 -12.36 23.63 -40.90
C ASN A 166 -12.80 22.99 -39.58
N VAL A 167 -13.35 23.80 -38.67
CA VAL A 167 -13.97 23.32 -37.43
C VAL A 167 -15.07 22.30 -37.74
N ARG A 168 -16.02 22.67 -38.60
CA ARG A 168 -17.14 21.79 -39.01
C ARG A 168 -16.66 20.53 -39.73
N MET A 169 -15.66 20.64 -40.62
CA MET A 169 -15.08 19.47 -41.30
C MET A 169 -14.49 18.47 -40.32
N VAL A 170 -13.77 18.94 -39.31
CA VAL A 170 -13.16 18.07 -38.30
C VAL A 170 -14.18 17.53 -37.31
N ASP A 171 -15.22 18.29 -36.96
CA ASP A 171 -16.35 17.82 -36.15
C ASP A 171 -17.14 16.68 -36.81
N ALA A 172 -17.24 16.67 -38.14
CA ALA A 172 -18.00 15.68 -38.89
C ALA A 172 -17.30 14.31 -38.99
N LEU A 173 -15.99 14.23 -38.77
CA LEU A 173 -15.18 13.03 -39.07
C LEU A 173 -15.69 11.75 -38.41
N ILE A 174 -15.93 11.76 -37.09
CA ILE A 174 -16.41 10.58 -36.37
C ILE A 174 -17.92 10.38 -36.56
N PRO A 175 -18.78 11.40 -36.37
CA PRO A 175 -20.22 11.26 -36.58
C PRO A 175 -20.59 10.71 -37.96
N ASP A 176 -19.95 11.17 -39.04
CA ASP A 176 -20.23 10.72 -40.39
C ASP A 176 -19.79 9.27 -40.63
N LEU A 177 -18.65 8.85 -40.04
CA LEU A 177 -18.22 7.45 -40.08
C LEU A 177 -19.23 6.53 -39.37
N VAL A 178 -19.72 6.95 -38.20
CA VAL A 178 -20.72 6.17 -37.47
C VAL A 178 -22.05 6.13 -38.25
N ALA A 179 -22.52 7.28 -38.73
CA ALA A 179 -23.79 7.40 -39.45
C ALA A 179 -23.80 6.67 -40.81
N SER A 180 -22.66 6.60 -41.50
CA SER A 180 -22.51 5.84 -42.75
C SER A 180 -22.49 4.32 -42.55
N GLY A 181 -22.40 3.84 -41.31
CA GLY A 181 -22.29 2.41 -40.99
C GLY A 181 -20.89 1.85 -41.21
N ALA A 182 -19.86 2.70 -41.29
CA ALA A 182 -18.47 2.24 -41.32
C ALA A 182 -18.17 1.39 -40.08
N GLY A 183 -17.47 0.28 -40.27
CA GLY A 183 -17.16 -0.65 -39.18
C GLY A 183 -18.41 -1.25 -38.51
N ARG A 184 -19.52 -1.46 -39.22
CA ARG A 184 -20.78 -2.00 -38.66
C ARG A 184 -20.61 -3.26 -37.80
N SER A 185 -19.65 -4.11 -38.15
CA SER A 185 -19.33 -5.38 -37.46
C SER A 185 -18.25 -5.24 -36.36
N ALA A 186 -17.71 -4.03 -36.15
CA ALA A 186 -16.72 -3.77 -35.11
C ALA A 186 -17.35 -3.91 -33.72
N ASN A 187 -16.58 -4.47 -32.79
CA ASN A 187 -16.90 -4.52 -31.37
C ASN A 187 -16.50 -3.19 -30.74
N ILE A 188 -17.48 -2.32 -30.49
CA ILE A 188 -17.27 -0.97 -29.96
C ILE A 188 -17.61 -0.97 -28.48
N TYR A 189 -16.67 -0.57 -27.65
CA TYR A 189 -16.80 -0.38 -26.21
C TYR A 189 -16.58 1.10 -25.90
N LEU A 190 -17.68 1.83 -25.75
CA LEU A 190 -17.68 3.24 -25.37
C LEU A 190 -17.90 3.34 -23.86
N MET A 191 -17.06 4.11 -23.17
CA MET A 191 -17.20 4.37 -21.74
C MET A 191 -17.31 5.87 -21.47
N SER A 192 -18.24 6.28 -20.61
CA SER A 192 -18.31 7.67 -20.12
C SER A 192 -18.87 7.70 -18.70
N SER A 193 -19.10 8.89 -18.14
CA SER A 193 -19.58 9.09 -16.77
C SER A 193 -20.60 10.23 -16.73
N ALA A 194 -21.56 10.16 -15.80
CA ALA A 194 -22.49 11.28 -15.56
C ALA A 194 -21.77 12.53 -15.04
N GLN A 195 -20.68 12.30 -14.31
CA GLN A 195 -19.85 13.32 -13.67
C GLN A 195 -18.75 13.87 -14.59
N ASP A 196 -18.65 13.36 -15.83
CA ASP A 196 -17.77 13.93 -16.85
C ASP A 196 -18.43 15.17 -17.45
N GLU A 197 -17.84 16.34 -17.24
CA GLU A 197 -18.36 17.61 -17.73
C GLU A 197 -18.48 17.66 -19.26
N GLN A 198 -17.77 16.79 -19.98
CA GLN A 198 -17.82 16.69 -21.43
C GLN A 198 -18.95 15.78 -21.94
N TYR A 199 -19.51 14.90 -21.10
CA TYR A 199 -20.53 13.93 -21.51
C TYR A 199 -21.73 14.55 -22.28
N PRO A 200 -22.35 15.66 -21.81
CA PRO A 200 -23.53 16.21 -22.47
C PRO A 200 -23.26 16.76 -23.87
N THR A 201 -22.03 17.16 -24.16
CA THR A 201 -21.67 17.78 -25.45
C THR A 201 -20.92 16.83 -26.38
N GLN A 202 -20.14 15.89 -25.82
CA GLN A 202 -19.26 15.03 -26.59
C GLN A 202 -19.78 13.60 -26.75
N ILE A 203 -20.68 13.11 -25.88
CA ILE A 203 -21.10 11.70 -25.89
C ILE A 203 -22.60 11.59 -26.14
N GLU A 204 -23.41 12.15 -25.25
CA GLU A 204 -24.86 11.98 -25.24
C GLU A 204 -25.53 12.26 -26.60
N PRO A 205 -25.19 13.35 -27.34
CA PRO A 205 -25.83 13.66 -28.60
C PRO A 205 -25.59 12.61 -29.69
N TYR A 206 -24.48 11.87 -29.60
CA TYR A 206 -24.01 10.96 -30.64
C TYR A 206 -24.35 9.49 -30.38
N LEU A 207 -24.78 9.13 -29.16
CA LEU A 207 -25.08 7.74 -28.79
C LEU A 207 -26.08 7.06 -29.75
N ARG A 208 -27.07 7.80 -30.24
CA ARG A 208 -28.09 7.25 -31.16
C ARG A 208 -27.54 6.85 -32.54
N LEU A 209 -26.40 7.43 -32.96
CA LEU A 209 -25.78 7.12 -34.24
C LEU A 209 -25.32 5.65 -34.31
N PHE A 210 -24.97 5.06 -33.17
CA PHE A 210 -24.51 3.66 -33.09
C PHE A 210 -25.63 2.61 -33.18
N SER A 211 -26.90 3.03 -33.35
CA SER A 211 -28.04 2.11 -33.46
C SER A 211 -27.92 1.12 -34.62
N SER A 212 -27.10 1.42 -35.63
CA SER A 212 -26.87 0.55 -36.79
C SER A 212 -25.71 -0.44 -36.59
N HIS A 213 -24.87 -0.26 -35.57
CA HIS A 213 -23.72 -1.12 -35.30
C HIS A 213 -24.15 -2.40 -34.60
N GLU A 214 -23.69 -3.54 -35.12
CA GLU A 214 -24.08 -4.86 -34.62
C GLU A 214 -23.60 -5.09 -33.19
N SER A 215 -22.47 -4.48 -32.81
CA SER A 215 -21.80 -4.69 -31.52
C SER A 215 -21.41 -3.39 -30.82
N PHE A 216 -22.38 -2.52 -30.61
CA PHE A 216 -22.19 -1.35 -29.76
C PHE A 216 -22.42 -1.68 -28.28
N ASN A 217 -21.47 -1.30 -27.45
CA ASN A 217 -21.51 -1.47 -26.00
C ASN A 217 -21.20 -0.12 -25.35
N PHE A 218 -22.04 0.29 -24.40
CA PHE A 218 -21.89 1.53 -23.66
C PHE A 218 -21.84 1.26 -22.16
N VAL A 219 -20.75 1.69 -21.52
CA VAL A 219 -20.62 1.66 -20.07
C VAL A 219 -20.75 3.08 -19.53
N PHE A 220 -21.80 3.29 -18.74
CA PHE A 220 -22.03 4.54 -18.04
C PHE A 220 -21.55 4.41 -16.59
N SER A 221 -20.40 5.02 -16.29
CA SER A 221 -19.81 5.04 -14.96
C SER A 221 -20.56 6.05 -14.08
N ASP A 222 -21.03 5.61 -12.91
CA ASP A 222 -21.83 6.41 -11.98
C ASP A 222 -21.23 6.29 -10.57
N SER A 223 -19.92 6.53 -10.49
CA SER A 223 -19.17 6.42 -9.24
C SER A 223 -19.15 7.78 -8.54
N PRO A 224 -19.45 7.85 -7.22
CA PRO A 224 -19.37 9.09 -6.45
C PRO A 224 -17.92 9.59 -6.26
N HIS A 225 -16.93 8.79 -6.67
CA HIS A 225 -15.52 9.14 -6.59
C HIS A 225 -14.96 9.72 -7.89
N ILE A 226 -15.81 9.93 -8.92
CA ILE A 226 -15.45 10.66 -10.13
C ILE A 226 -15.91 12.10 -9.93
N ALA A 227 -14.95 13.03 -9.92
CA ALA A 227 -15.22 14.45 -9.81
C ALA A 227 -15.08 15.21 -11.14
N ASP A 228 -14.35 14.64 -12.11
CA ASP A 228 -14.02 15.29 -13.38
C ASP A 228 -13.66 14.28 -14.48
N HIS A 229 -13.59 14.74 -15.72
CA HIS A 229 -13.19 13.97 -16.91
C HIS A 229 -11.93 13.11 -16.74
N THR A 230 -10.92 13.60 -16.02
CA THR A 230 -9.62 12.91 -15.91
C THR A 230 -9.69 11.66 -15.02
N GLN A 231 -10.67 11.60 -14.11
CA GLN A 231 -10.83 10.53 -13.14
C GLN A 231 -11.60 9.33 -13.70
N VAL A 232 -12.38 9.51 -14.76
CA VAL A 232 -13.25 8.47 -15.34
C VAL A 232 -12.45 7.22 -15.69
N ALA A 233 -11.37 7.37 -16.46
CA ALA A 233 -10.53 6.26 -16.88
C ALA A 233 -9.88 5.53 -15.69
N GLY A 234 -9.31 6.30 -14.75
CA GLY A 234 -8.64 5.77 -13.56
C GLY A 234 -9.59 4.96 -12.68
N ARG A 235 -10.82 5.44 -12.48
CA ARG A 235 -11.83 4.74 -11.70
C ARG A 235 -12.25 3.41 -12.32
N ASN A 236 -12.22 3.33 -13.65
CA ASN A 236 -12.73 2.19 -14.41
C ASN A 236 -11.65 1.19 -14.86
N VAL A 237 -10.39 1.35 -14.45
CA VAL A 237 -9.28 0.46 -14.84
C VAL A 237 -9.61 -1.03 -14.67
N PRO A 238 -10.20 -1.52 -13.55
CA PRO A 238 -10.50 -2.95 -13.40
C PRO A 238 -11.43 -3.48 -14.49
N LEU A 239 -12.53 -2.78 -14.77
CA LEU A 239 -13.49 -3.16 -15.81
C LEU A 239 -12.84 -3.12 -17.20
N LEU A 240 -12.09 -2.05 -17.48
CA LEU A 240 -11.35 -1.87 -18.72
C LEU A 240 -10.34 -3.01 -18.96
N MET A 241 -9.61 -3.44 -17.93
CA MET A 241 -8.71 -4.59 -18.04
C MET A 241 -9.47 -5.89 -18.26
N GLY A 242 -10.67 -6.05 -17.69
CA GLY A 242 -11.55 -7.18 -17.99
C GLY A 242 -11.93 -7.24 -19.47
N ILE A 243 -12.35 -6.11 -20.05
CA ILE A 243 -12.64 -5.99 -21.49
C ILE A 243 -11.40 -6.30 -22.32
N ALA A 244 -10.25 -5.71 -21.98
CA ALA A 244 -9.00 -5.95 -22.70
C ALA A 244 -8.63 -7.44 -22.72
N ASN A 245 -8.64 -8.12 -21.57
CA ASN A 245 -8.30 -9.55 -21.51
C ASN A 245 -9.27 -10.42 -22.31
N MET A 246 -10.58 -10.15 -22.25
CA MET A 246 -11.56 -10.87 -23.07
C MET A 246 -11.23 -10.72 -24.56
N LEU A 247 -11.01 -9.48 -25.04
CA LEU A 247 -10.70 -9.23 -26.45
C LEU A 247 -9.38 -9.88 -26.89
N ILE A 248 -8.37 -9.85 -26.04
CA ILE A 248 -7.06 -10.49 -26.27
C ILE A 248 -7.17 -12.00 -26.40
N ASP A 249 -8.11 -12.62 -25.68
CA ASP A 249 -8.40 -14.05 -25.76
C ASP A 249 -9.45 -14.37 -26.85
N GLY A 250 -9.81 -13.39 -27.70
CA GLY A 250 -10.75 -13.57 -28.81
C GLY A 250 -12.22 -13.58 -28.40
N ILE A 251 -12.53 -13.19 -27.16
CA ILE A 251 -13.88 -13.11 -26.62
C ILE A 251 -14.36 -11.65 -26.74
N ALA A 252 -15.36 -11.41 -27.58
CA ALA A 252 -15.98 -10.10 -27.74
C ALA A 252 -17.27 -10.01 -26.91
N PRO A 253 -17.23 -9.53 -25.65
CA PRO A 253 -18.41 -9.47 -24.79
C PRO A 253 -19.47 -8.52 -25.37
N ARG A 254 -20.74 -8.95 -25.31
CA ARG A 254 -21.92 -8.14 -25.65
C ARG A 254 -22.58 -7.66 -24.36
N ILE A 255 -22.06 -6.59 -23.78
CA ILE A 255 -22.57 -6.03 -22.53
C ILE A 255 -23.76 -5.09 -22.75
N GLY A 256 -23.95 -4.56 -23.96
CA GLY A 256 -25.04 -3.62 -24.25
C GLY A 256 -24.83 -2.27 -23.58
N MET A 257 -25.92 -1.63 -23.12
CA MET A 257 -25.87 -0.36 -22.38
C MET A 257 -26.02 -0.65 -20.88
N VAL A 258 -24.95 -0.43 -20.10
CA VAL A 258 -24.91 -0.79 -18.67
C VAL A 258 -24.43 0.38 -17.81
N ARG A 259 -24.80 0.37 -16.53
CA ARG A 259 -24.22 1.24 -15.52
C ARG A 259 -23.10 0.51 -14.76
N ASN A 260 -22.04 1.23 -14.41
CA ASN A 260 -20.94 0.77 -13.55
C ASN A 260 -20.77 1.74 -12.36
N GLY A 261 -20.15 1.32 -11.26
CA GLY A 261 -19.83 2.22 -10.14
C GLY A 261 -20.84 2.21 -8.99
N PHE A 262 -21.49 1.07 -8.72
CA PHE A 262 -22.44 0.85 -7.61
C PHE A 262 -21.77 0.85 -6.22
N GLU A 263 -21.06 1.93 -5.90
CA GLU A 263 -20.22 2.02 -4.71
C GLU A 263 -20.97 2.69 -3.56
N GLU A 264 -20.86 2.11 -2.37
CA GLU A 264 -21.56 2.55 -1.17
C GLU A 264 -20.53 2.99 -0.11
N PRO A 265 -19.89 4.17 -0.23
CA PRO A 265 -18.82 4.58 0.68
C PRO A 265 -19.29 4.72 2.14
N GLY A 266 -20.59 4.99 2.34
CA GLY A 266 -21.22 5.09 3.66
C GLY A 266 -21.86 3.79 4.17
N ARG A 267 -21.59 2.63 3.53
CA ARG A 267 -22.18 1.35 3.97
C ARG A 267 -21.73 1.01 5.38
N ASP A 268 -22.70 0.74 6.25
CA ASP A 268 -22.46 0.28 7.61
C ASP A 268 -21.66 -1.05 7.62
N ARG A 269 -20.53 -1.05 8.34
CA ARG A 269 -19.63 -2.21 8.51
C ARG A 269 -19.67 -2.80 9.92
N SER A 270 -20.43 -2.22 10.84
CA SER A 270 -20.45 -2.60 12.26
C SER A 270 -20.66 -4.10 12.49
N ARG A 271 -21.53 -4.74 11.71
CA ARG A 271 -21.81 -6.19 11.84
C ARG A 271 -20.65 -7.07 11.41
N ILE A 272 -19.96 -6.73 10.32
CA ILE A 272 -18.80 -7.51 9.89
C ILE A 272 -17.62 -7.24 10.81
N ASP A 273 -17.47 -6.01 11.29
CA ASP A 273 -16.42 -5.65 12.26
C ASP A 273 -16.61 -6.44 13.57
N ALA A 274 -17.83 -6.48 14.11
CA ALA A 274 -18.16 -7.29 15.30
C ALA A 274 -17.94 -8.79 15.07
N TYR A 275 -18.29 -9.32 13.89
CA TYR A 275 -18.02 -10.71 13.55
C TYR A 275 -16.51 -11.01 13.51
N LEU A 276 -15.73 -10.16 12.84
CA LEU A 276 -14.28 -10.31 12.73
C LEU A 276 -13.57 -10.17 14.07
N GLU A 277 -14.07 -9.31 14.96
CA GLU A 277 -13.59 -9.18 16.34
C GLU A 277 -13.91 -10.45 17.14
N SER A 278 -15.16 -10.94 17.09
CA SER A 278 -15.58 -12.16 17.81
C SER A 278 -14.89 -13.44 17.35
N THR A 279 -14.36 -13.44 16.12
CA THR A 279 -13.65 -14.56 15.50
C THR A 279 -12.15 -14.32 15.38
N SER A 280 -11.63 -13.29 16.06
CA SER A 280 -10.21 -12.99 16.09
C SER A 280 -9.42 -14.18 16.62
N VAL A 281 -8.37 -14.56 15.87
CA VAL A 281 -7.41 -15.58 16.30
C VAL A 281 -6.69 -15.12 17.58
N VAL A 282 -6.45 -13.81 17.71
CA VAL A 282 -5.87 -13.25 18.94
C VAL A 282 -6.98 -12.93 19.93
N ARG A 283 -6.93 -13.56 21.09
CA ARG A 283 -7.90 -13.38 22.19
C ARG A 283 -7.39 -12.32 23.16
N GLY A 284 -8.35 -11.68 23.85
CA GLY A 284 -8.08 -10.61 24.79
C GLY A 284 -7.63 -11.13 26.16
N ALA A 285 -8.06 -10.47 27.23
CA ALA A 285 -7.72 -10.84 28.61
C ALA A 285 -8.14 -12.28 28.99
N GLU A 286 -9.06 -12.88 28.25
CA GLU A 286 -9.50 -14.28 28.40
C GLU A 286 -8.41 -15.32 28.04
N PHE A 287 -7.37 -14.93 27.29
CA PHE A 287 -6.19 -15.74 27.01
C PHE A 287 -4.93 -14.85 27.05
N PRO A 288 -4.37 -14.61 28.24
CA PRO A 288 -3.32 -13.62 28.44
C PRO A 288 -2.00 -14.02 27.76
N ALA A 289 -1.15 -13.01 27.53
CA ALA A 289 0.21 -13.22 27.02
C ALA A 289 1.03 -14.11 27.98
N PRO A 290 1.99 -14.90 27.47
CA PRO A 290 2.89 -15.66 28.33
C PRO A 290 3.76 -14.71 29.16
N VAL A 291 3.92 -15.03 30.44
CA VAL A 291 4.86 -14.35 31.33
C VAL A 291 6.24 -14.98 31.11
N VAL A 292 7.24 -14.16 30.79
CA VAL A 292 8.63 -14.63 30.62
C VAL A 292 9.41 -14.32 31.89
N THR A 293 9.89 -15.37 32.55
CA THR A 293 10.68 -15.28 33.79
C THR A 293 12.18 -15.26 33.54
N ALA A 294 12.64 -15.75 32.38
CA ALA A 294 14.00 -15.57 31.90
C ALA A 294 14.04 -15.62 30.36
N PRO A 295 14.97 -14.93 29.69
CA PRO A 295 15.85 -13.91 30.25
C PRO A 295 15.04 -12.68 30.71
N LEU A 296 15.57 -11.94 31.68
CA LEU A 296 14.91 -10.72 32.16
C LEU A 296 15.07 -9.60 31.15
N PHE A 297 14.13 -8.66 31.19
CA PHE A 297 14.20 -7.46 30.35
C PHE A 297 15.52 -6.71 30.59
N GLN A 298 16.20 -6.40 29.49
CA GLN A 298 17.52 -5.79 29.37
C GLN A 298 18.68 -6.53 30.08
N SER A 299 18.49 -7.79 30.50
CA SER A 299 19.58 -8.57 31.09
C SER A 299 20.71 -8.86 30.10
N GLU A 300 21.94 -8.97 30.62
CA GLU A 300 23.07 -9.52 29.88
C GLU A 300 23.19 -11.02 30.15
N VAL A 301 23.18 -11.83 29.09
CA VAL A 301 23.23 -13.28 29.17
C VAL A 301 24.33 -13.84 28.27
N SER A 302 24.82 -15.03 28.63
CA SER A 302 25.83 -15.73 27.84
C SER A 302 25.25 -16.09 26.47
N ARG A 303 25.90 -15.66 25.39
CA ARG A 303 25.44 -15.96 24.03
C ARG A 303 25.38 -17.45 23.70
N GLU A 304 26.12 -18.28 24.44
CA GLU A 304 26.23 -19.73 24.21
C GLU A 304 25.02 -20.50 24.76
N SER A 305 24.30 -19.95 25.74
CA SER A 305 23.17 -20.63 26.39
C SER A 305 22.17 -19.60 26.94
N VAL A 306 21.11 -19.33 26.18
CA VAL A 306 20.00 -18.47 26.60
C VAL A 306 18.73 -19.31 26.65
N TRP A 307 18.24 -19.52 27.87
CA TRP A 307 16.98 -20.19 28.14
C TRP A 307 15.86 -19.15 28.27
N PHE A 308 14.80 -19.38 27.51
CA PHE A 308 13.52 -18.74 27.74
C PHE A 308 12.69 -19.63 28.65
N THR A 309 12.28 -19.10 29.80
CA THR A 309 11.37 -19.78 30.72
C THR A 309 10.21 -18.88 31.05
N GLY A 310 9.08 -19.48 31.41
CA GLY A 310 7.92 -18.69 31.76
C GLY A 310 6.70 -19.52 32.09
N VAL A 311 5.57 -18.83 32.21
CA VAL A 311 4.25 -19.44 32.42
C VAL A 311 3.29 -18.96 31.34
N ALA A 312 2.42 -19.86 30.88
CA ALA A 312 1.40 -19.62 29.86
C ALA A 312 0.12 -20.42 30.18
N PRO A 313 -0.68 -20.01 31.17
CA PRO A 313 -1.87 -20.75 31.57
C PRO A 313 -2.88 -20.90 30.42
N GLY A 314 -3.47 -22.09 30.29
CA GLY A 314 -4.44 -22.41 29.22
C GLY A 314 -3.82 -22.62 27.83
N ALA A 315 -2.51 -22.41 27.68
CA ALA A 315 -1.79 -22.67 26.45
C ALA A 315 -1.34 -24.14 26.38
N VAL A 316 -1.22 -24.65 25.15
CA VAL A 316 -0.50 -25.91 24.88
C VAL A 316 0.87 -25.67 24.27
N ARG A 317 1.16 -24.43 23.84
CA ARG A 317 2.40 -24.09 23.16
C ARG A 317 2.76 -22.61 23.34
N VAL A 318 4.05 -22.32 23.39
CA VAL A 318 4.61 -20.96 23.24
C VAL A 318 5.45 -20.87 21.97
N SER A 319 5.25 -19.83 21.17
CA SER A 319 6.00 -19.54 19.95
C SER A 319 6.94 -18.36 20.13
N VAL A 320 8.17 -18.47 19.64
CA VAL A 320 9.25 -17.49 19.82
C VAL A 320 9.69 -16.90 18.48
N TRP A 321 9.73 -15.56 18.41
CA TRP A 321 10.03 -14.80 17.21
C TRP A 321 11.03 -13.68 17.51
N GLU A 322 11.84 -13.32 16.53
CA GLU A 322 12.72 -12.18 16.60
C GLU A 322 12.70 -11.45 15.26
N HIS A 323 12.57 -10.12 15.28
CA HIS A 323 12.54 -9.29 14.06
C HIS A 323 11.55 -9.80 12.98
N GLY A 324 10.43 -10.40 13.41
CA GLY A 324 9.43 -10.98 12.51
C GLY A 324 9.83 -12.33 11.87
N LYS A 325 10.91 -12.98 12.34
CA LYS A 325 11.33 -14.32 11.94
C LYS A 325 11.02 -15.33 13.05
N PHE A 326 10.44 -16.48 12.66
CA PHE A 326 10.21 -17.60 13.56
C PHE A 326 11.54 -18.18 14.02
N LEU A 327 11.75 -18.26 15.33
CA LEU A 327 12.93 -18.88 15.92
C LEU A 327 12.66 -20.31 16.35
N GLY A 328 11.48 -20.58 16.91
CA GLY A 328 11.09 -21.90 17.39
C GLY A 328 9.82 -21.85 18.23
N GLN A 329 9.46 -23.01 18.77
CA GLN A 329 8.31 -23.19 19.66
C GLN A 329 8.62 -24.26 20.70
N THR A 330 7.89 -24.25 21.81
CA THR A 330 7.95 -25.29 22.85
C THR A 330 6.54 -25.61 23.34
N ASP A 331 6.35 -26.84 23.81
CA ASP A 331 5.09 -27.25 24.44
C ASP A 331 4.99 -26.69 25.87
N VAL A 332 3.77 -26.40 26.30
CA VAL A 332 3.48 -25.91 27.65
C VAL A 332 3.02 -27.08 28.51
N ALA A 333 3.63 -27.24 29.69
CA ALA A 333 3.29 -28.30 30.62
C ALA A 333 1.89 -28.07 31.25
N PRO A 334 1.25 -29.11 31.82
CA PRO A 334 -0.10 -28.98 32.40
C PRO A 334 -0.23 -27.95 33.53
N ASP A 335 0.87 -27.61 34.20
CA ASP A 335 0.95 -26.56 35.23
C ASP A 335 1.16 -25.15 34.66
N GLY A 336 1.20 -25.02 33.33
CA GLY A 336 1.43 -23.77 32.60
C GLY A 336 2.90 -23.42 32.39
N ASN A 337 3.84 -24.18 32.95
CA ASN A 337 5.27 -23.89 32.80
C ASN A 337 5.76 -24.25 31.40
N TRP A 338 6.67 -23.44 30.87
CA TRP A 338 7.33 -23.71 29.60
C TRP A 338 8.80 -23.32 29.64
N SER A 339 9.59 -23.99 28.82
CA SER A 339 11.01 -23.73 28.65
C SER A 339 11.43 -23.96 27.21
N TRP A 340 12.24 -23.06 26.67
CA TRP A 340 12.71 -23.09 25.30
C TRP A 340 14.14 -22.54 25.19
N GLU A 341 14.94 -23.13 24.31
CA GLU A 341 16.23 -22.59 23.91
C GLU A 341 16.38 -22.61 22.38
N LEU A 342 17.26 -21.75 21.86
CA LEU A 342 17.49 -21.64 20.42
C LEU A 342 18.23 -22.87 19.83
N GLY A 343 18.89 -23.66 20.67
CA GLY A 343 19.71 -24.82 20.28
C GLY A 343 20.99 -24.47 19.52
N ARG A 344 21.35 -23.18 19.45
CA ARG A 344 22.59 -22.65 18.90
C ARG A 344 22.94 -21.33 19.58
N PRO A 345 24.21 -20.89 19.53
CA PRO A 345 24.59 -19.60 20.10
C PRO A 345 23.86 -18.43 19.44
N TRP A 346 23.42 -17.48 20.26
CA TRP A 346 22.88 -16.19 19.82
C TRP A 346 24.00 -15.33 19.24
N SER A 347 23.69 -14.38 18.35
CA SER A 347 24.68 -13.38 17.93
C SER A 347 25.03 -12.44 19.08
N LYS A 348 26.14 -11.69 18.99
CA LYS A 348 26.50 -10.72 20.01
C LYS A 348 25.64 -9.48 19.85
N GLY A 349 25.13 -8.93 20.95
CA GLY A 349 24.37 -7.68 20.98
C GLY A 349 22.93 -7.83 21.44
N LYS A 350 22.11 -6.82 21.16
CA LYS A 350 20.72 -6.72 21.63
C LYS A 350 19.75 -7.57 20.79
N HIS A 351 18.83 -8.22 21.48
CA HIS A 351 17.87 -9.17 20.92
C HIS A 351 16.44 -8.86 21.41
N PRO A 352 15.58 -8.24 20.57
CA PRO A 352 14.17 -8.05 20.87
C PRO A 352 13.37 -9.29 20.43
N VAL A 353 13.05 -10.14 21.40
CA VAL A 353 12.31 -11.39 21.19
C VAL A 353 10.84 -11.20 21.56
N LYS A 354 9.94 -11.67 20.71
CA LYS A 354 8.50 -11.68 20.94
C LYS A 354 8.03 -13.12 21.13
N VAL A 355 7.24 -13.33 22.18
CA VAL A 355 6.63 -14.62 22.49
C VAL A 355 5.10 -14.49 22.55
N PHE A 356 4.38 -15.54 22.16
CA PHE A 356 2.94 -15.64 22.37
C PHE A 356 2.53 -17.10 22.56
N SER A 357 1.42 -17.28 23.25
CA SER A 357 0.83 -18.57 23.60
C SER A 357 -0.19 -19.00 22.55
N VAL A 358 -0.37 -20.32 22.42
CA VAL A 358 -1.39 -20.95 21.58
C VAL A 358 -2.17 -21.96 22.40
N ASP A 359 -3.50 -21.90 22.37
CA ASP A 359 -4.39 -22.86 23.05
C ASP A 359 -4.66 -24.11 22.19
N THR A 360 -5.48 -25.04 22.71
CA THR A 360 -5.86 -26.28 22.00
C THR A 360 -6.66 -26.06 20.72
N ASN A 361 -7.35 -24.93 20.62
CA ASN A 361 -8.19 -24.55 19.47
C ASN A 361 -7.41 -23.73 18.43
N GLY A 362 -6.16 -23.37 18.72
CA GLY A 362 -5.32 -22.53 17.87
C GLY A 362 -5.50 -21.03 18.09
N PHE A 363 -6.25 -20.60 19.11
CA PHE A 363 -6.29 -19.20 19.52
C PHE A 363 -4.94 -18.77 20.07
N GLN A 364 -4.59 -17.50 19.83
CA GLN A 364 -3.33 -16.90 20.21
C GLN A 364 -3.54 -15.83 21.29
N SER A 365 -2.58 -15.71 22.19
CA SER A 365 -2.54 -14.59 23.11
C SER A 365 -2.01 -13.32 22.44
N GLN A 366 -2.08 -12.19 23.15
CA GLN A 366 -1.21 -11.04 22.86
C GLN A 366 0.28 -11.45 22.96
N ARG A 367 1.15 -10.65 22.33
CA ARG A 367 2.60 -10.88 22.33
C ARG A 367 3.25 -10.22 23.56
N ALA A 368 4.07 -10.98 24.29
CA ALA A 368 5.02 -10.40 25.23
C ALA A 368 6.38 -10.17 24.55
N GLU A 369 7.04 -9.06 24.87
CA GLU A 369 8.34 -8.69 24.31
C GLU A 369 9.42 -8.75 25.39
N VAL A 370 10.54 -9.37 25.05
CA VAL A 370 11.71 -9.58 25.90
C VAL A 370 12.91 -9.04 25.16
N LEU A 371 13.48 -7.96 25.68
CA LEU A 371 14.73 -7.41 25.19
C LEU A 371 15.86 -7.95 26.06
N PHE A 372 16.93 -8.50 25.51
CA PHE A 372 18.13 -8.88 26.27
C PHE A 372 19.40 -8.63 25.44
N THR A 373 20.57 -8.69 26.06
CA THR A 373 21.87 -8.54 25.39
C THR A 373 22.69 -9.83 25.53
N ALA A 374 23.07 -10.42 24.40
CA ALA A 374 23.94 -11.59 24.36
C ALA A 374 25.42 -11.17 24.32
N VAL A 375 26.20 -11.62 25.31
CA VAL A 375 27.62 -11.27 25.49
C VAL A 375 28.50 -12.52 25.64
N ASP A 376 29.81 -12.35 25.47
CA ASP A 376 30.81 -13.41 25.68
C ASP A 376 31.22 -13.45 27.17
N GLY A 377 31.47 -14.64 27.73
CA GLY A 377 32.07 -14.80 29.07
C GLY A 377 31.13 -14.63 30.27
N ALA A 378 29.83 -14.40 30.07
CA ALA A 378 28.85 -14.49 31.14
C ALA A 378 28.63 -15.96 31.57
N ALA A 379 28.44 -16.19 32.87
CA ALA A 379 28.13 -17.52 33.39
C ALA A 379 26.78 -18.02 32.84
N PRO A 380 26.66 -19.29 32.44
CA PRO A 380 25.39 -19.84 31.99
C PRO A 380 24.39 -19.84 33.16
N VAL A 381 23.27 -19.14 32.97
CA VAL A 381 22.13 -19.25 33.89
C VAL A 381 21.35 -20.52 33.55
N SER A 382 21.25 -21.45 34.49
CA SER A 382 20.39 -22.62 34.36
C SER A 382 18.92 -22.22 34.58
N PRO A 383 17.95 -22.94 34.00
CA PRO A 383 16.53 -22.70 34.28
C PRO A 383 16.26 -22.81 35.79
N ALA A 384 15.85 -21.72 36.43
CA ALA A 384 15.31 -21.77 37.78
C ALA A 384 13.82 -22.18 37.71
N ALA A 385 13.37 -23.03 38.64
CA ALA A 385 11.96 -23.39 38.73
C ALA A 385 11.10 -22.16 39.03
N ALA A 386 9.94 -22.04 38.36
CA ALA A 386 9.00 -20.96 38.62
C ALA A 386 8.46 -21.02 40.08
N PRO A 387 8.29 -19.88 40.77
CA PRO A 387 7.69 -19.87 42.10
C PRO A 387 6.26 -20.40 42.08
N ALA A 388 5.88 -21.19 43.09
CA ALA A 388 4.52 -21.70 43.25
C ALA A 388 3.70 -20.75 44.13
N GLY A 389 2.76 -19.99 43.55
CA GLY A 389 1.82 -19.15 44.31
C GLY A 389 1.22 -18.01 43.49
N GLY A 390 -0.05 -17.66 43.77
CA GLY A 390 -0.75 -16.51 43.19
C GLY A 390 -0.75 -15.31 44.14
N LEU A 391 -1.04 -14.11 43.63
CA LEU A 391 -1.18 -12.91 44.44
C LEU A 391 -2.49 -12.91 45.24
N SER A 392 -2.47 -12.47 46.50
CA SER A 392 -3.69 -12.14 47.24
C SER A 392 -4.26 -10.80 46.75
N HIS A 393 -5.58 -10.63 46.74
CA HIS A 393 -6.26 -9.40 46.28
C HIS A 393 -5.81 -8.09 46.99
N ASP A 394 -5.18 -8.18 48.16
CA ASP A 394 -4.67 -7.02 48.93
C ASP A 394 -3.15 -6.82 48.81
N ALA A 395 -2.47 -7.53 47.89
CA ALA A 395 -1.03 -7.43 47.71
C ALA A 395 -0.64 -6.07 47.07
N ALA A 396 -0.22 -5.12 47.90
CA ALA A 396 0.39 -3.88 47.42
C ALA A 396 1.73 -4.18 46.71
N SER A 397 2.06 -3.44 45.64
CA SER A 397 3.33 -3.56 44.89
C SER A 397 4.59 -3.33 45.75
N GLY A 398 4.42 -2.93 47.02
CA GLY A 398 5.44 -2.93 48.07
C GLY A 398 6.72 -2.19 47.69
N VAL A 399 6.61 -1.14 46.88
CA VAL A 399 7.71 -0.25 46.51
C VAL A 399 8.23 0.42 47.79
N LEU A 400 9.49 0.19 48.11
CA LEU A 400 10.18 0.73 49.28
C LEU A 400 11.00 1.97 48.94
N SER A 401 11.56 2.04 47.73
CA SER A 401 12.29 3.20 47.22
C SER A 401 12.13 3.27 45.69
N PRO A 402 12.00 4.45 45.07
CA PRO A 402 11.71 5.72 45.73
C PRO A 402 10.36 5.67 46.47
N ALA A 403 10.28 6.27 47.65
CA ALA A 403 9.02 6.50 48.32
C ALA A 403 8.23 7.59 47.57
N ALA A 404 6.91 7.61 47.74
CA ALA A 404 6.08 8.64 47.12
C ALA A 404 6.58 10.05 47.51
N TYR A 405 6.87 10.85 46.48
CA TYR A 405 7.43 12.20 46.54
C TYR A 405 8.87 12.31 47.05
N GLU A 406 9.63 11.21 47.07
CA GLU A 406 11.05 11.23 47.44
C GLU A 406 11.88 12.08 46.48
N GLN A 407 12.87 12.80 47.02
CA GLN A 407 13.88 13.53 46.26
C GLN A 407 15.15 12.68 46.15
N VAL A 408 15.39 12.11 44.98
CA VAL A 408 16.56 11.28 44.70
C VAL A 408 17.71 12.17 44.24
N MET A 409 18.85 12.08 44.91
CA MET A 409 20.04 12.88 44.61
C MET A 409 20.85 12.23 43.48
N GLY A 410 21.02 12.95 42.36
CA GLY A 410 21.73 12.46 41.18
C GLY A 410 20.84 11.65 40.23
N PRO A 411 21.31 11.38 39.00
CA PRO A 411 20.48 10.84 37.92
C PRO A 411 20.24 9.32 38.00
N GLN A 412 20.78 8.64 39.01
CA GLN A 412 20.68 7.18 39.17
C GLN A 412 19.54 6.85 40.13
N VAL A 413 18.48 6.20 39.64
CA VAL A 413 17.28 5.87 40.41
C VAL A 413 17.08 4.36 40.36
N VAL A 414 17.13 3.72 41.53
CA VAL A 414 16.89 2.29 41.69
C VAL A 414 15.57 2.11 42.42
N PHE A 415 14.63 1.43 41.80
CA PHE A 415 13.41 1.00 42.47
C PHE A 415 13.68 -0.28 43.25
N THR A 416 13.27 -0.33 44.50
CA THR A 416 13.34 -1.55 45.32
C THR A 416 12.02 -1.80 46.02
N GLY A 417 11.72 -3.05 46.31
CA GLY A 417 10.51 -3.38 47.04
C GLY A 417 10.37 -4.84 47.43
N VAL A 418 9.20 -5.16 47.98
CA VAL A 418 8.80 -6.52 48.37
C VAL A 418 7.45 -6.83 47.74
N ALA A 419 7.35 -7.95 47.04
CA ALA A 419 6.13 -8.40 46.40
C ALA A 419 5.99 -9.93 46.59
N ALA A 420 5.73 -10.37 47.82
CA ALA A 420 5.59 -11.80 48.12
C ALA A 420 4.44 -12.42 47.29
N GLY A 421 4.75 -13.51 46.57
CA GLY A 421 3.79 -14.19 45.68
C GLY A 421 3.76 -13.65 44.25
N ALA A 422 4.42 -12.52 43.96
CA ALA A 422 4.68 -12.10 42.58
C ALA A 422 5.92 -12.82 42.03
N VAL A 423 5.98 -12.93 40.71
CA VAL A 423 7.16 -13.41 39.96
C VAL A 423 7.85 -12.28 39.21
N GLN A 424 7.13 -11.19 38.92
CA GLN A 424 7.62 -10.06 38.15
C GLN A 424 7.00 -8.75 38.63
N VAL A 425 7.75 -7.66 38.52
CA VAL A 425 7.30 -6.29 38.70
C VAL A 425 7.47 -5.56 37.37
N GLY A 426 6.41 -4.96 36.83
CA GLY A 426 6.43 -4.16 35.62
C GLY A 426 6.38 -2.66 35.93
N PHE A 427 7.11 -1.87 35.13
CA PHE A 427 7.21 -0.41 35.26
C PHE A 427 6.75 0.25 33.96
N ARG A 428 5.90 1.27 34.08
CA ARG A 428 5.40 2.06 32.94
C ARG A 428 5.39 3.55 33.30
N GLU A 429 5.55 4.41 32.30
CA GLU A 429 5.33 5.85 32.44
C GLU A 429 4.43 6.33 31.30
N GLN A 430 3.30 6.94 31.64
CA GLN A 430 2.29 7.43 30.68
C GLN A 430 1.85 6.34 29.67
N GLY A 431 1.77 5.10 30.11
CA GLY A 431 1.43 3.93 29.27
C GLY A 431 2.59 3.35 28.45
N THR A 432 3.77 3.97 28.46
CA THR A 432 4.98 3.43 27.81
C THR A 432 5.70 2.46 28.74
N PRO A 433 5.97 1.20 28.34
CA PRO A 433 6.75 0.27 29.13
C PRO A 433 8.18 0.76 29.36
N LEU A 434 8.60 0.85 30.62
CA LEU A 434 9.97 1.20 31.01
C LEU A 434 10.83 -0.04 31.19
N GLY A 435 10.27 -1.10 31.80
CA GLY A 435 10.99 -2.34 32.04
C GLY A 435 10.29 -3.23 33.06
N SER A 436 11.01 -4.23 33.56
CA SER A 436 10.53 -5.13 34.60
C SER A 436 11.67 -5.69 35.45
N ALA A 437 11.37 -6.08 36.69
CA ALA A 437 12.28 -6.83 37.55
C ALA A 437 11.67 -8.15 38.01
N ALA A 438 12.50 -9.17 38.18
CA ALA A 438 12.09 -10.41 38.83
C ALA A 438 11.92 -10.19 40.33
N VAL A 439 10.99 -10.93 40.91
CA VAL A 439 10.86 -11.05 42.36
C VAL A 439 11.64 -12.28 42.81
N GLY A 440 12.58 -12.07 43.74
CA GLY A 440 13.37 -13.14 44.36
C GLY A 440 12.52 -14.06 45.23
N GLN A 441 13.08 -15.23 45.58
CA GLN A 441 12.38 -16.21 46.43
C GLN A 441 12.06 -15.67 47.84
N ASP A 442 12.79 -14.67 48.30
CA ASP A 442 12.54 -13.94 49.55
C ASP A 442 11.48 -12.83 49.39
N GLY A 443 10.85 -12.74 48.22
CA GLY A 443 9.86 -11.73 47.86
C GLY A 443 10.45 -10.37 47.52
N ARG A 444 11.78 -10.19 47.54
CA ARG A 444 12.42 -8.90 47.27
C ARG A 444 12.71 -8.72 45.79
N TRP A 445 12.64 -7.48 45.34
CA TRP A 445 12.98 -7.10 43.98
C TRP A 445 13.76 -5.78 43.96
N SER A 446 14.59 -5.63 42.92
CA SER A 446 15.35 -4.41 42.64
C SER A 446 15.33 -4.19 41.14
N TRP A 447 15.04 -2.96 40.72
CA TRP A 447 14.99 -2.55 39.33
C TRP A 447 15.80 -1.26 39.16
N ASP A 448 16.83 -1.34 38.33
CA ASP A 448 17.53 -0.18 37.82
C ASP A 448 17.15 -0.03 36.34
N ALA A 449 16.88 1.21 35.92
CA ALA A 449 16.44 1.47 34.56
C ALA A 449 17.56 1.29 33.53
N GLY A 450 18.83 1.37 33.94
CA GLY A 450 19.99 1.32 33.06
C GLY A 450 20.25 2.63 32.30
N TRP A 451 19.50 3.70 32.62
CA TRP A 451 19.70 5.04 32.09
C TRP A 451 19.69 6.11 33.19
N GLU A 452 20.30 7.25 32.87
CA GLU A 452 20.27 8.45 33.71
C GLU A 452 18.91 9.15 33.59
N TRP A 453 18.22 9.31 34.72
CA TRP A 453 16.96 10.03 34.80
C TRP A 453 17.20 11.54 34.72
N THR A 454 16.35 12.22 33.95
CA THR A 454 16.40 13.68 33.83
C THR A 454 15.98 14.35 35.13
N SER A 455 16.57 15.52 35.43
CA SER A 455 16.17 16.29 36.61
C SER A 455 14.74 16.81 36.45
N GLY A 456 13.93 16.68 37.51
CA GLY A 456 12.51 17.00 37.47
C GLY A 456 11.65 15.93 38.13
N ALA A 457 10.33 16.12 38.06
CA ALA A 457 9.34 15.19 38.60
C ALA A 457 9.02 14.07 37.60
N HIS A 458 8.89 12.85 38.12
CA HIS A 458 8.55 11.63 37.38
C HIS A 458 7.40 10.91 38.07
N VAL A 459 6.58 10.18 37.32
CA VAL A 459 5.51 9.33 37.86
C VAL A 459 5.55 7.98 37.18
N VAL A 460 5.95 6.96 37.93
CA VAL A 460 6.06 5.59 37.43
C VAL A 460 4.91 4.75 37.95
N ASP A 461 4.18 4.13 37.03
CA ASP A 461 3.15 3.14 37.32
C ASP A 461 3.83 1.77 37.53
N VAL A 462 3.61 1.18 38.71
CA VAL A 462 4.19 -0.11 39.12
C VAL A 462 3.09 -1.15 39.32
N VAL A 463 3.21 -2.27 38.61
CA VAL A 463 2.29 -3.41 38.68
C VAL A 463 3.07 -4.67 38.97
N VAL A 464 2.62 -5.50 39.91
CA VAL A 464 3.23 -6.82 40.15
C VAL A 464 2.38 -7.91 39.51
N LEU A 465 3.05 -8.92 38.95
CA LEU A 465 2.43 -10.07 38.30
C LEU A 465 2.76 -11.34 39.08
N ASP A 466 1.76 -12.17 39.31
CA ASP A 466 1.97 -13.52 39.84
C ASP A 466 2.35 -14.54 38.76
N ALA A 467 2.64 -15.76 39.21
CA ALA A 467 3.00 -16.87 38.35
C ALA A 467 1.89 -17.25 37.36
N PHE A 468 0.65 -16.80 37.56
CA PHE A 468 -0.53 -17.14 36.78
C PHE A 468 -1.02 -15.98 35.89
N GLY A 469 -0.29 -14.86 35.85
CA GLY A 469 -0.65 -13.67 35.09
C GLY A 469 -1.69 -12.77 35.77
N GLY A 470 -1.98 -12.98 37.05
CA GLY A 470 -2.75 -12.04 37.86
C GLY A 470 -1.95 -10.77 38.12
N GLU A 471 -2.53 -9.61 37.80
CA GLU A 471 -1.94 -8.30 38.03
C GLU A 471 -2.46 -7.67 39.34
N SER A 472 -1.60 -6.95 40.06
CA SER A 472 -2.03 -6.05 41.13
C SER A 472 -2.72 -4.79 40.58
N PRO A 473 -3.48 -4.05 41.41
CA PRO A 473 -3.78 -2.64 41.11
C PRO A 473 -2.50 -1.85 40.79
N ILE A 474 -2.63 -0.83 39.94
CA ILE A 474 -1.52 0.07 39.60
C ILE A 474 -1.14 0.89 40.83
N ALA A 475 0.13 0.80 41.23
CA ALA A 475 0.72 1.68 42.23
C ALA A 475 1.47 2.83 41.53
N GLN A 476 1.00 4.06 41.70
CA GLN A 476 1.69 5.23 41.15
C GLN A 476 2.77 5.71 42.12
N VAL A 477 4.00 5.82 41.64
CA VAL A 477 5.16 6.24 42.43
C VAL A 477 5.67 7.58 41.88
N PRO A 478 5.18 8.71 42.41
CA PRO A 478 5.76 10.01 42.08
C PRO A 478 7.11 10.19 42.79
N PHE A 479 8.12 10.74 42.13
CA PHE A 479 9.40 11.12 42.74
C PHE A 479 10.08 12.27 41.97
N SER A 480 11.11 12.88 42.55
CA SER A 480 11.87 13.98 41.91
C SER A 480 13.37 13.68 41.86
N VAL A 481 14.00 13.91 40.71
CA VAL A 481 15.45 13.78 40.54
C VAL A 481 16.11 15.15 40.69
N MET A 482 16.99 15.26 41.68
CA MET A 482 17.74 16.48 41.99
C MET A 482 19.09 16.48 41.26
N GLY A 483 19.35 17.53 40.47
CA GLY A 483 20.64 17.72 39.81
C GLY A 483 21.77 17.97 40.81
N VAL A 484 22.95 17.40 40.56
CA VAL A 484 24.15 17.68 41.35
C VAL A 484 24.75 18.99 40.86
N THR A 485 24.57 20.09 41.59
CA THR A 485 25.38 21.29 41.38
C THR A 485 26.77 21.05 41.96
N ALA A 486 27.78 20.88 41.07
CA ALA A 486 29.17 20.87 41.49
C ALA A 486 29.49 22.20 42.21
N GLY A 487 29.97 22.10 43.44
CA GLY A 487 30.26 23.25 44.31
C GLY A 487 31.23 24.24 43.66
N ALA A 488 30.92 25.53 43.80
CA ALA A 488 31.73 26.64 43.34
C ALA A 488 33.12 26.63 43.99
N SER A 489 34.16 26.65 43.15
CA SER A 489 35.52 26.98 43.56
C SER A 489 35.59 28.42 44.06
N ALA A 490 36.14 28.61 45.26
CA ALA A 490 36.42 29.92 45.85
C ALA A 490 37.43 30.70 44.97
N GLY A 491 36.94 31.73 44.28
CA GLY A 491 37.74 32.70 43.53
C GLY A 491 38.07 33.91 44.41
N GLY A 492 39.35 34.25 44.47
CA GLY A 492 39.94 35.16 45.44
C GLY A 492 39.52 36.63 45.35
N TYR A 493 39.55 37.26 46.53
CA TYR A 493 39.61 38.70 46.75
C TYR A 493 41.02 39.24 46.40
N TYR A 494 41.09 40.33 45.63
CA TYR A 494 42.00 41.51 45.74
C TYR A 494 41.75 42.38 44.48
N GLY A 495 41.08 43.53 44.56
CA GLY A 495 41.65 44.87 44.83
C GLY A 495 42.32 45.44 43.56
N GLY A 496 42.07 46.63 43.00
CA GLY A 496 41.28 47.82 43.32
C GLY A 496 41.82 49.01 42.51
N SER A 497 41.05 50.11 42.48
CA SER A 497 41.43 51.52 42.18
C SER A 497 41.44 52.06 40.73
N TYR A 498 40.56 53.05 40.58
CA TYR A 498 40.39 54.15 39.61
C TYR A 498 39.81 53.86 38.23
#